data_AF-A0A7L9C8Z0-F1
#
_entry.id   AF-A0A7L9C8Z0-F1
#
_cell.length_a   1.000
_cell.length_b   1.000
_cell.length_c   1.000
_cell.angle_alpha   90.00
_cell.angle_beta   90.00
_cell.angle_gamma   90.00
#
_symmetry.space_group_name_H-M   'P 1'
#
loop_
_entity.id
_entity.type
_entity.pdbx_description
1 polymer ?
#
loop_
_entity_poly.entity_id
_entity_poly.type
_entity_poly.pdbx_seq_one_letter_code
_entity_poly.pdbx_strand_id
1 'polypeptide(L)'
;MSIEFVAQEMAINHGYLLDFQVRTASVCLAMAHEITKGKAYRSSGEKWEFLRHCRNAISHNAKWHFLNGEPLGGASWRGIKLKVAMHGEPLFAQADRMGYLKLGDPIALLWDIENENPNMTV
;
A
#
# COMPACT_ATOMS: atom_id res chain seq x y z
N MET A 1 -26.97 6.76 -10.24
CA MET A 1 -26.36 6.28 -8.98
C MET A 1 -25.35 7.32 -8.55
N SER A 2 -25.52 7.97 -7.39
CA SER A 2 -24.63 9.04 -6.95
C SER A 2 -23.44 8.52 -6.16
N ILE A 3 -22.37 9.31 -6.03
CA ILE A 3 -21.18 8.92 -5.27
C ILE A 3 -21.48 8.82 -3.77
N GLU A 4 -22.38 9.65 -3.27
CA GLU A 4 -22.87 9.64 -1.90
C GLU A 4 -23.62 8.34 -1.60
N PHE A 5 -24.46 7.90 -2.54
CA PHE A 5 -25.17 6.62 -2.43
C PHE A 5 -24.19 5.45 -2.35
N VAL A 6 -23.17 5.41 -3.22
CA VAL A 6 -22.15 4.35 -3.19
C VAL A 6 -21.35 4.38 -1.88
N ALA A 7 -20.96 5.56 -1.41
CA ALA A 7 -20.23 5.72 -0.15
C ALA A 7 -21.06 5.25 1.05
N GLN A 8 -22.36 5.59 1.06
CA GLN A 8 -23.28 5.17 2.10
C GLN A 8 -23.49 3.66 2.09
N GLU A 9 -23.68 3.05 0.91
CA GLU A 9 -23.76 1.61 0.78
C GLU A 9 -22.48 0.93 1.25
N MET A 10 -21.29 1.44 0.88
CA MET A 10 -20.01 0.91 1.36
C MET A 10 -19.85 0.99 2.88
N ALA A 11 -20.39 2.03 3.52
CA ALA A 11 -20.35 2.20 4.97
C ALA A 11 -21.30 1.24 5.69
N ILE A 12 -22.53 1.10 5.21
CA ILE A 12 -23.56 0.22 5.80
C ILE A 12 -23.16 -1.26 5.63
N ASN A 13 -22.62 -1.60 4.47
CA ASN A 13 -22.31 -2.96 4.07
C ASN A 13 -20.84 -3.34 4.29
N HIS A 14 -20.12 -2.58 5.12
CA HIS A 14 -18.69 -2.70 5.29
C HIS A 14 -18.24 -4.11 5.69
N GLY A 15 -19.03 -4.82 6.51
CA GLY A 15 -18.69 -6.16 7.00
C GLY A 15 -18.40 -7.19 5.90
N TYR A 16 -19.22 -7.24 4.84
CA TYR A 16 -18.98 -8.17 3.73
C TYR A 16 -18.06 -7.56 2.66
N LEU A 17 -18.06 -6.23 2.51
CA LEU A 17 -17.26 -5.54 1.49
C LEU A 17 -15.78 -5.42 1.87
N LEU A 18 -15.44 -5.48 3.16
CA LEU A 18 -14.08 -5.24 3.64
C LEU A 18 -13.06 -6.14 2.96
N ASP A 19 -13.31 -7.44 2.87
CA ASP A 19 -12.37 -8.37 2.22
C ASP A 19 -12.13 -8.04 0.75
N PHE A 20 -13.18 -7.63 0.03
CA PHE A 20 -13.07 -7.20 -1.37
C PHE A 20 -12.32 -5.87 -1.47
N GLN A 21 -12.60 -4.92 -0.59
CA GLN A 21 -11.94 -3.62 -0.54
C GLN A 21 -10.43 -3.77 -0.25
N VAL A 22 -10.06 -4.62 0.72
CA VAL A 22 -8.65 -4.92 1.05
C VAL A 22 -7.95 -5.59 -0.15
N ARG A 23 -8.63 -6.51 -0.85
CA ARG A 23 -8.07 -7.13 -2.06
C ARG A 23 -7.88 -6.14 -3.19
N THR A 24 -8.85 -5.26 -3.44
CA THR A 24 -8.74 -4.21 -4.47
C THR A 24 -7.61 -3.23 -4.13
N ALA A 25 -7.53 -2.79 -2.87
CA ALA A 25 -6.45 -1.97 -2.35
C ALA A 25 -5.07 -2.63 -2.53
N SER A 26 -4.97 -3.94 -2.24
CA SER A 26 -3.76 -4.73 -2.45
C SER A 26 -3.37 -4.80 -3.93
N VAL A 27 -4.32 -5.13 -4.81
CA VAL A 27 -4.08 -5.22 -6.25
C VAL A 27 -3.63 -3.88 -6.81
N CYS A 28 -4.18 -2.76 -6.35
CA CYS A 28 -3.74 -1.42 -6.75
C CYS A 28 -2.24 -1.21 -6.50
N LEU A 29 -1.75 -1.50 -5.28
CA LEU A 29 -0.33 -1.39 -4.91
C LEU A 29 0.54 -2.37 -5.70
N ALA A 30 0.10 -3.62 -5.83
CA ALA A 30 0.85 -4.63 -6.57
C ALA A 30 0.99 -4.24 -8.05
N MET A 31 -0.09 -3.83 -8.71
CA MET A 31 -0.08 -3.39 -10.10
C MET A 31 0.78 -2.15 -10.30
N ALA A 32 0.67 -1.16 -9.42
CA ALA A 32 1.51 0.04 -9.48
C ALA A 32 3.00 -0.31 -9.39
N HIS A 33 3.38 -1.22 -8.50
CA HIS A 33 4.75 -1.73 -8.45
C HIS A 33 5.17 -2.41 -9.76
N GLU A 34 4.34 -3.31 -10.29
CA GLU A 34 4.68 -4.09 -11.49
C GLU A 34 4.80 -3.22 -12.76
N ILE A 35 3.97 -2.18 -12.90
CA ILE A 35 4.03 -1.22 -14.02
C ILE A 35 5.29 -0.34 -13.94
N THR A 36 5.75 -0.04 -12.72
CA THR A 36 6.82 0.94 -12.49
C THR A 36 8.20 0.33 -12.25
N LYS A 37 8.31 -0.98 -11.93
CA LYS A 37 9.56 -1.63 -11.47
C LYS A 37 10.77 -1.51 -12.41
N GLY A 38 10.56 -1.28 -13.71
CA GLY A 38 11.62 -1.14 -14.71
C GLY A 38 11.79 0.27 -15.26
N LYS A 39 11.10 1.27 -14.69
CA LYS A 39 11.06 2.62 -15.25
C LYS A 39 12.20 3.47 -14.68
N ALA A 40 12.82 4.30 -15.52
CA ALA A 40 13.99 5.10 -15.15
C ALA A 40 13.72 6.15 -14.05
N TYR A 41 12.45 6.60 -13.93
CA TYR A 41 12.03 7.53 -12.88
C TYR A 41 11.92 6.88 -11.50
N ARG A 42 11.99 5.54 -11.41
CA ARG A 42 11.93 4.84 -10.15
C ARG A 42 13.27 4.98 -9.44
N SER A 43 13.36 6.00 -8.59
CA SER A 43 14.52 6.23 -7.72
C SER A 43 14.52 5.25 -6.54
N SER A 44 15.67 5.12 -5.86
CA SER A 44 15.79 4.42 -4.57
C SER A 44 15.21 5.23 -3.39
N GLY A 45 14.19 6.07 -3.65
CA GLY A 45 13.55 6.91 -2.64
C GLY A 45 12.69 6.09 -1.68
N GLU A 46 12.52 6.59 -0.45
CA GLU A 46 11.85 5.85 0.62
C GLU A 46 10.43 5.41 0.27
N LYS A 47 9.67 6.18 -0.52
CA LYS A 47 8.30 5.81 -0.94
C LYS A 47 8.29 4.68 -1.97
N TRP A 48 9.26 4.63 -2.88
CA TRP A 48 9.38 3.55 -3.85
C TRP A 48 9.80 2.24 -3.18
N GLU A 49 10.65 2.32 -2.17
CA GLU A 49 10.99 1.19 -1.31
C GLU A 49 9.81 0.77 -0.44
N PHE A 50 9.04 1.72 0.11
CA PHE A 50 7.80 1.43 0.82
C PHE A 50 6.79 0.69 -0.09
N LEU A 51 6.58 1.17 -1.32
CA LEU A 51 5.72 0.51 -2.32
C LEU A 51 6.22 -0.91 -2.66
N ARG A 52 7.53 -1.10 -2.81
CA ARG A 52 8.14 -2.43 -3.02
C ARG A 52 7.81 -3.37 -1.86
N HIS A 53 7.92 -2.89 -0.62
CA HIS A 53 7.58 -3.68 0.56
C HIS A 53 6.08 -3.97 0.67
N CYS A 54 5.21 -3.03 0.28
CA CYS A 54 3.77 -3.29 0.18
C CYS A 54 3.49 -4.45 -0.78
N ARG A 55 4.09 -4.40 -1.98
CA ARG A 55 3.95 -5.49 -2.97
C ARG A 55 4.46 -6.82 -2.43
N ASN A 56 5.61 -6.83 -1.76
CA ASN A 56 6.11 -8.06 -1.12
C ASN A 56 5.12 -8.58 -0.07
N ALA A 57 4.61 -7.70 0.79
CA ALA A 57 3.63 -8.09 1.80
C ALA A 57 2.37 -8.72 1.18
N ILE A 58 1.90 -8.19 0.06
CA ILE A 58 0.75 -8.72 -0.68
C ILE A 58 1.01 -10.15 -1.17
N SER A 59 2.20 -10.44 -1.68
CA SER A 59 2.60 -11.82 -2.06
C SER A 59 2.69 -12.78 -0.88
N HIS A 60 2.73 -12.26 0.35
CA HIS A 60 2.82 -13.01 1.61
C HIS A 60 1.57 -12.80 2.48
N ASN A 61 0.39 -13.01 1.90
CA ASN A 61 -0.91 -12.92 2.59
C ASN A 61 -1.21 -11.55 3.20
N ALA A 62 -0.82 -10.48 2.51
CA ALA A 62 -0.98 -9.09 2.96
C ALA A 62 -0.38 -8.83 4.36
N LYS A 63 0.76 -9.47 4.65
CA LYS A 63 1.54 -9.28 5.88
C LYS A 63 2.95 -8.86 5.53
N TRP A 64 3.52 -7.92 6.28
CA TRP A 64 4.89 -7.47 6.04
C TRP A 64 5.85 -8.65 5.98
N HIS A 65 6.68 -8.67 4.94
CA HIS A 65 7.63 -9.75 4.73
C HIS A 65 9.02 -9.16 4.46
N PHE A 66 9.90 -9.33 5.44
CA PHE A 66 11.28 -8.85 5.41
C PHE A 66 12.24 -10.04 5.53
N LEU A 67 13.18 -10.14 4.60
CA LEU A 67 14.24 -11.15 4.57
C LEU A 67 15.59 -10.45 4.49
N ASN A 68 16.67 -11.16 4.83
CA ASN A 68 18.05 -10.70 4.61
C ASN A 68 18.38 -9.32 5.21
N GLY A 69 17.80 -9.00 6.37
CA GLY A 69 18.07 -7.72 7.06
C GLY A 69 17.30 -6.51 6.51
N GLU A 70 16.34 -6.72 5.61
CA GLU A 70 15.42 -5.67 5.15
C GLU A 70 14.54 -5.10 6.29
N PRO A 71 14.12 -3.82 6.22
CA PRO A 71 14.35 -2.84 5.15
C PRO A 71 15.75 -2.18 5.20
N LEU A 72 16.52 -2.22 4.10
CA LEU A 72 17.90 -1.71 4.04
C LEU A 72 18.03 -0.23 3.64
N GLY A 73 17.16 0.27 2.76
CA GLY A 73 17.27 1.60 2.11
C GLY A 73 16.53 2.75 2.80
N GLY A 74 15.93 2.50 3.97
CA GLY A 74 14.87 3.37 4.49
C GLY A 74 13.59 3.20 3.66
N ALA A 75 12.50 2.81 4.32
CA ALA A 75 11.20 2.68 3.68
C ALA A 75 10.18 3.38 4.57
N SER A 76 9.76 4.57 4.15
CA SER A 76 8.88 5.41 4.95
C SER A 76 7.87 6.16 4.10
N TRP A 77 6.69 6.33 4.66
CA TRP A 77 5.62 7.12 4.05
C TRP A 77 4.64 7.63 5.12
N ARG A 78 4.36 8.94 5.10
CA ARG A 78 3.43 9.65 6.03
C ARG A 78 3.56 9.22 7.51
N GLY A 79 4.79 9.16 8.00
CA GLY A 79 5.09 8.80 9.39
C GLY A 79 5.16 7.30 9.68
N ILE A 80 4.76 6.44 8.74
CA ILE A 80 4.97 4.99 8.82
C ILE A 80 6.40 4.72 8.36
N LYS A 81 7.29 4.37 9.30
CA LYS A 81 8.66 3.93 9.00
C LYS A 81 8.74 2.42 9.20
N LEU A 82 8.99 1.68 8.12
CA LEU A 82 9.11 0.23 8.18
C LEU A 82 10.32 -0.17 9.03
N LYS A 83 10.12 -1.17 9.89
CA LYS A 83 11.12 -1.74 10.78
C LYS A 83 11.05 -3.26 10.68
N VAL A 84 12.20 -3.92 10.87
CA VAL A 84 12.30 -5.39 10.90
C VAL A 84 11.26 -6.02 11.83
N ALA A 85 11.01 -5.40 12.99
CA ALA A 85 10.04 -5.87 13.98
C ALA A 85 8.60 -5.97 13.46
N MET A 86 8.25 -5.27 12.37
CA MET A 86 6.91 -5.33 11.78
C MET A 86 6.70 -6.60 10.93
N HIS A 87 7.72 -7.47 10.78
CA HIS A 87 7.60 -8.71 10.02
C HIS A 87 6.43 -9.56 10.52
N GLY A 88 5.58 -10.01 9.59
CA GLY A 88 4.41 -10.84 9.88
C GLY A 88 3.18 -10.05 10.33
N GLU A 89 3.30 -8.75 10.59
CA GLU A 89 2.17 -7.90 10.95
C GLU A 89 1.33 -7.54 9.71
N PRO A 90 0.00 -7.31 9.87
CA PRO A 90 -0.88 -6.99 8.75
C PRO A 90 -0.46 -5.72 8.01
N LEU A 91 -0.56 -5.72 6.68
CA LEU A 91 -0.34 -4.54 5.86
C LEU A 91 -1.45 -3.51 6.10
N PHE A 92 -2.71 -3.96 6.02
CA PHE A 92 -3.89 -3.12 6.21
C PHE A 92 -4.41 -3.22 7.64
N ALA A 93 -4.90 -2.10 8.16
CA ALA A 93 -5.56 -2.04 9.46
C ALA A 93 -6.81 -2.94 9.46
N GLN A 94 -6.87 -3.87 10.40
CA GLN A 94 -7.98 -4.79 10.62
C GLN A 94 -8.91 -4.27 11.74
N ALA A 95 -10.02 -4.97 12.00
CA ALA A 95 -11.00 -4.59 13.01
C ALA A 95 -10.43 -4.54 14.44
N ASP A 96 -9.39 -5.32 14.72
CA ASP A 96 -8.62 -5.32 15.97
C ASP A 96 -7.60 -4.17 16.08
N ARG A 97 -7.58 -3.27 15.08
CA ARG A 97 -6.64 -2.15 14.92
C ARG A 97 -5.19 -2.56 14.68
N MET A 98 -4.92 -3.83 14.39
CA MET A 98 -3.61 -4.28 13.94
C MET A 98 -3.44 -3.96 12.46
N GLY A 99 -2.24 -3.50 12.08
CA GLY A 99 -1.89 -3.14 10.71
C GLY A 99 -1.73 -1.64 10.49
N TYR A 100 -1.29 -1.26 9.28
CA TYR A 100 -0.65 0.05 9.07
C TYR A 100 -1.37 0.94 8.05
N LEU A 101 -1.88 0.36 6.96
CA LEU A 101 -2.55 1.10 5.89
C LEU A 101 -4.07 1.05 6.06
N LYS A 102 -4.72 2.18 5.83
CA LYS A 102 -6.17 2.28 5.63
C LYS A 102 -6.51 2.00 4.17
N LEU A 103 -7.80 1.74 3.90
CA LEU A 103 -8.26 1.41 2.54
C LEU A 103 -8.01 2.52 1.49
N GLY A 104 -7.94 3.78 1.91
CA GLY A 104 -7.63 4.91 1.02
C GLY A 104 -6.12 5.18 0.83
N ASP A 105 -5.28 4.58 1.66
CA ASP A 105 -3.84 4.84 1.65
C ASP A 105 -3.12 4.38 0.37
N PRO A 106 -3.52 3.31 -0.32
CA PRO A 106 -2.95 2.97 -1.62
C PRO A 106 -2.97 4.12 -2.62
N ILE A 107 -4.13 4.75 -2.80
CA ILE A 107 -4.28 5.86 -3.75
C ILE A 107 -3.47 7.07 -3.26
N ALA A 108 -3.49 7.34 -1.97
CA ALA A 108 -2.72 8.44 -1.39
C ALA A 108 -1.20 8.25 -1.55
N LEU A 109 -0.69 7.02 -1.40
CA LEU A 109 0.72 6.70 -1.63
C LEU A 109 1.11 6.93 -3.09
N LEU A 110 0.30 6.45 -4.03
CA LEU A 110 0.56 6.62 -5.46
C LEU A 110 0.52 8.10 -5.87
N TRP A 111 -0.44 8.86 -5.34
CA TRP A 111 -0.52 10.31 -5.52
C TRP A 111 0.74 11.02 -4.99
N ASP A 112 1.21 10.65 -3.80
CA ASP A 112 2.41 11.23 -3.19
C ASP A 112 3.70 10.87 -3.94
N ILE A 113 3.74 9.70 -4.58
CA ILE A 113 4.83 9.28 -5.48
C ILE A 113 4.79 10.10 -6.77
N GLU A 114 3.61 10.24 -7.37
CA GLU A 114 3.42 11.01 -8.61
C GLU A 114 3.83 12.48 -8.43
N ASN A 115 3.42 13.12 -7.34
CA ASN A 115 3.80 14.51 -7.06
C ASN A 115 5.31 14.72 -6.86
N GLU A 116 6.04 13.72 -6.37
CA GLU A 116 7.50 13.78 -6.27
C GLU A 116 8.21 13.49 -7.59
N ASN A 117 7.49 12.94 -8.58
CA ASN A 117 8.02 12.55 -9.86
C ASN A 117 7.16 13.17 -10.98
N PRO A 118 7.15 14.50 -11.14
CA PRO A 118 6.27 15.20 -12.08
C PRO A 118 6.51 14.85 -13.57
N ASN A 119 7.66 14.24 -13.88
CA ASN A 119 7.99 13.75 -15.23
C ASN A 119 7.61 12.28 -15.42
N MET A 120 6.91 11.66 -14.47
CA MET A 120 6.44 10.29 -14.56
C MET A 120 5.41 10.17 -15.69
N THR A 121 5.74 9.37 -16.70
CA THR A 121 4.81 8.92 -17.72
C THR A 121 4.51 7.45 -17.43
N VAL A 122 3.28 7.17 -17.00
CA VAL A 122 2.81 5.81 -16.68
C VAL A 122 2.49 5.07 -17.97
#